data_AF-A0A5D6XP17-F1
#
_entry.id   AF-A0A5D6XP17-F1
#
_cell.length_a   1.000
_cell.length_b   1.000
_cell.length_c   1.000
_cell.angle_alpha   90.00
_cell.angle_beta   90.00
_cell.angle_gamma   90.00
#
_symmetry.space_group_name_H-M   'P 1'
#
loop_
_entity.id
_entity.type
_entity.pdbx_description
1 polymer ?
#
loop_
_entity_poly.entity_id
_entity_poly.type
_entity_poly.pdbx_seq_one_letter_code
_entity_poly.pdbx_strand_id
1 'polypeptide(L)'
;MDQQSALRNRNKGVELCAIVRDEQERFWRHDPSLQAALDDTYSYMTKHLDPVLSKAIEEVLLYQPDQTADFLAQFLRGTLNPKKFTYVNIKRQQYFDRKVRHLVALGMNSAVVDRPEDPTAYLAEFFEARTKFY
;
A
#
# COMPACT_ATOMS: atom_id res chain seq x y z
N MET A 1 -12.73 -5.17 -59.81
CA MET A 1 -12.66 -4.18 -58.72
C MET A 1 -11.95 -4.72 -57.47
N ASP A 2 -11.28 -5.88 -57.54
CA ASP A 2 -10.84 -6.64 -56.34
C ASP A 2 -9.39 -6.40 -55.89
N GLN A 3 -8.56 -5.72 -56.67
CA GLN A 3 -7.16 -5.47 -56.30
C GLN A 3 -7.01 -4.34 -55.25
N GLN A 4 -7.86 -3.31 -55.31
CA GLN A 4 -7.83 -2.19 -54.36
C GLN A 4 -8.31 -2.58 -52.96
N SER A 5 -9.31 -3.47 -52.84
CA SER A 5 -9.78 -3.99 -51.55
C SER A 5 -8.75 -4.91 -50.90
N ALA A 6 -8.07 -5.76 -51.68
CA ALA A 6 -7.00 -6.62 -51.21
C ALA A 6 -5.78 -5.83 -50.68
N LEU A 7 -5.35 -4.79 -51.40
CA LEU A 7 -4.26 -3.89 -50.96
C LEU A 7 -4.61 -3.13 -49.67
N ARG A 8 -5.86 -2.66 -49.55
CA ARG A 8 -6.33 -1.94 -48.36
C ARG A 8 -6.40 -2.84 -47.12
N ASN A 9 -6.79 -4.11 -47.28
CA ASN A 9 -6.78 -5.09 -46.21
C ASN A 9 -5.36 -5.53 -45.81
N ARG A 10 -4.44 -5.63 -46.78
CA ARG A 10 -3.02 -5.90 -46.52
C ARG A 10 -2.37 -4.78 -45.71
N ASN A 11 -2.62 -3.53 -46.08
CA ASN A 11 -2.07 -2.37 -45.36
C ASN A 11 -2.59 -2.27 -43.92
N LYS A 12 -3.89 -2.53 -43.70
CA LYS A 12 -4.45 -2.63 -42.34
C LYS A 12 -3.82 -3.74 -41.51
N GLY A 13 -3.54 -4.90 -42.11
CA GLY A 13 -2.85 -6.00 -41.44
C GLY A 13 -1.42 -5.65 -41.04
N VAL A 14 -0.70 -4.93 -41.90
CA VAL A 14 0.67 -4.45 -41.62
C VAL A 14 0.66 -3.38 -40.52
N GLU A 15 -0.29 -2.46 -40.55
CA GLU A 15 -0.49 -1.45 -39.48
C GLU A 15 -0.79 -2.11 -38.12
N LEU A 16 -1.67 -3.11 -38.08
CA LEU A 16 -1.96 -3.86 -36.86
C LEU A 16 -0.73 -4.61 -36.33
N CYS A 17 0.04 -5.27 -37.20
CA CYS A 17 1.28 -5.93 -36.80
C CYS A 17 2.33 -4.94 -36.26
N ALA A 18 2.41 -3.73 -36.84
CA ALA A 18 3.31 -2.68 -36.36
C ALA A 18 2.90 -2.15 -34.98
N ILE A 19 1.60 -1.95 -34.73
CA ILE A 19 1.06 -1.54 -33.43
C ILE A 19 1.33 -2.61 -32.37
N VAL A 20 1.05 -3.89 -32.66
CA VAL A 20 1.29 -5.00 -31.72
C VAL A 20 2.77 -5.12 -31.37
N ARG A 21 3.66 -4.91 -32.36
CA ARG A 21 5.11 -4.92 -32.12
C ARG A 21 5.56 -3.75 -31.25
N ASP A 22 5.05 -2.54 -31.49
CA ASP A 22 5.40 -1.36 -30.69
C ASP A 22 4.92 -1.51 -29.23
N GLU A 23 3.70 -2.02 -29.02
CA GLU A 23 3.17 -2.33 -27.68
C GLU A 23 3.97 -3.43 -26.98
N GLN A 24 4.37 -4.50 -27.70
CA GLN A 24 5.27 -5.50 -27.14
C GLN A 24 6.63 -4.89 -26.77
N GLU A 25 7.26 -4.12 -27.65
CA GLU A 25 8.55 -3.47 -27.36
C GLU A 25 8.46 -2.51 -26.16
N ARG A 26 7.36 -1.76 -26.03
CA ARG A 26 7.08 -0.94 -24.83
C ARG A 26 6.97 -1.80 -23.59
N PHE A 27 6.20 -2.89 -23.64
CA PHE A 27 6.08 -3.84 -22.54
C PHE A 27 7.46 -4.37 -22.13
N TRP A 28 8.26 -4.89 -23.06
CA TRP A 28 9.60 -5.43 -22.78
C TRP A 28 10.57 -4.39 -22.22
N ARG A 29 10.42 -3.11 -22.58
CA ARG A 29 11.24 -2.01 -22.03
C ARG A 29 10.83 -1.61 -20.62
N HIS A 30 9.53 -1.64 -20.32
CA HIS A 30 9.00 -1.20 -19.03
C HIS A 30 8.95 -2.31 -17.99
N ASP A 31 8.75 -3.56 -18.40
CA ASP A 31 8.58 -4.71 -17.50
C ASP A 31 9.76 -4.88 -16.51
N PRO A 32 11.04 -4.81 -16.93
CA PRO A 32 12.16 -4.89 -15.98
C PRO A 32 12.18 -3.74 -14.97
N SER A 33 11.77 -2.53 -15.40
CA SER A 33 11.73 -1.36 -14.52
C SER A 33 10.59 -1.44 -13.51
N LEU A 34 9.44 -1.97 -13.92
CA LEU A 34 8.29 -2.21 -13.05
C LEU A 34 8.61 -3.31 -12.03
N GLN A 35 9.25 -4.38 -12.48
CA GLN A 35 9.67 -5.46 -11.60
C GLN A 35 10.71 -5.00 -10.57
N ALA A 36 11.72 -4.22 -11.00
CA ALA A 36 12.69 -3.63 -10.09
C ALA A 36 12.03 -2.68 -9.05
N ALA A 37 11.03 -1.90 -9.47
CA ALA A 37 10.29 -1.02 -8.55
C ALA A 37 9.44 -1.81 -7.53
N LEU A 38 8.84 -2.93 -7.96
CA LEU A 38 8.12 -3.84 -7.07
C LEU A 38 9.05 -4.51 -6.07
N ASP A 39 10.20 -5.00 -6.53
CA ASP A 39 11.21 -5.63 -5.68
C ASP A 39 11.79 -4.64 -4.66
N ASP A 40 12.07 -3.40 -5.07
CA ASP A 40 12.53 -2.35 -4.16
C ASP A 40 11.46 -2.03 -3.10
N THR A 41 10.22 -1.83 -3.53
CA THR A 41 9.11 -1.54 -2.61
C THR A 41 8.91 -2.67 -1.61
N TYR A 42 8.91 -3.91 -2.08
CA TYR A 42 8.80 -5.10 -1.24
C TYR A 42 9.98 -5.21 -0.27
N SER A 43 11.21 -4.97 -0.74
CA SER A 43 12.40 -4.99 0.11
C SER A 43 12.32 -3.94 1.21
N TYR A 44 11.83 -2.75 0.88
CA TYR A 44 11.67 -1.69 1.87
C TYR A 44 10.61 -2.02 2.90
N MET A 45 9.44 -2.48 2.47
CA MET A 45 8.37 -2.90 3.38
C MET A 45 8.86 -3.97 4.35
N THR A 46 9.46 -5.04 3.84
CA THR A 46 9.91 -6.18 4.66
C THR A 46 11.03 -5.82 5.64
N LYS A 47 11.94 -4.91 5.26
CA LYS A 47 13.06 -4.52 6.12
C LYS A 47 12.71 -3.44 7.14
N HIS A 48 11.85 -2.49 6.78
CA HIS A 48 11.64 -1.27 7.55
C HIS A 48 10.24 -1.15 8.14
N LEU A 49 9.20 -1.57 7.40
CA LEU A 49 7.81 -1.37 7.84
C LEU A 49 7.26 -2.58 8.60
N ASP A 50 7.46 -3.79 8.09
CA ASP A 50 6.92 -5.02 8.70
C ASP A 50 7.34 -5.18 10.17
N PRO A 51 8.62 -4.99 10.57
CA PRO A 51 9.03 -5.14 11.97
C PRO A 51 8.33 -4.18 12.94
N VAL A 52 7.89 -3.03 12.43
CA VAL A 52 7.19 -1.98 13.18
C VAL A 52 5.69 -2.23 13.19
N LEU A 53 5.10 -2.42 12.00
CA LEU A 53 3.66 -2.56 11.81
C LEU A 53 3.12 -3.89 12.35
N SER A 54 3.86 -5.00 12.23
CA SER A 54 3.38 -6.29 12.78
C SER A 54 3.13 -6.20 14.28
N LYS A 55 4.04 -5.57 15.03
CA LYS A 55 3.89 -5.37 16.49
C LYS A 55 2.73 -4.44 16.82
N ALA A 56 2.61 -3.33 16.08
CA ALA A 56 1.55 -2.36 16.30
C ALA A 56 0.16 -2.94 15.98
N ILE A 57 0.03 -3.73 14.91
CA ILE A 57 -1.21 -4.40 14.54
C ILE A 57 -1.57 -5.46 15.57
N GLU A 58 -0.61 -6.27 16.02
CA GLU A 58 -0.86 -7.28 17.06
C GLU A 58 -1.41 -6.64 18.34
N GLU A 59 -0.78 -5.56 18.81
CA GLU A 59 -1.22 -4.85 20.00
C GLU A 59 -2.63 -4.26 19.81
N VAL A 60 -2.89 -3.60 18.69
CA VAL A 60 -4.22 -3.03 18.41
C VAL A 60 -5.29 -4.11 18.32
N LEU A 61 -4.99 -5.28 17.76
CA LEU A 61 -5.96 -6.38 17.67
C LEU A 61 -6.16 -7.12 19.00
N LEU A 62 -5.17 -7.07 19.89
CA LEU A 62 -5.29 -7.60 21.24
C LEU A 62 -6.28 -6.78 22.07
N TYR A 63 -6.12 -5.45 22.06
CA TYR A 63 -6.91 -4.56 22.90
C TYR A 63 -8.22 -4.08 22.25
N GLN A 64 -8.23 -3.91 20.92
CA GLN A 64 -9.34 -3.37 20.15
C GLN A 64 -9.84 -2.00 20.67
N PRO A 65 -8.96 -0.98 20.75
CA PRO A 65 -9.34 0.38 21.16
C PRO A 65 -10.31 1.03 20.16
N ASP A 66 -11.24 1.83 20.66
CA ASP A 66 -12.13 2.60 19.79
C ASP A 66 -11.36 3.70 19.03
N GLN A 67 -10.50 4.44 19.74
CA GLN A 67 -9.57 5.43 19.16
C GLN A 67 -8.31 4.75 18.62
N THR A 68 -8.44 4.09 17.46
CA THR A 68 -7.38 3.22 16.92
C THR A 68 -6.13 3.99 16.52
N ALA A 69 -6.28 5.18 15.94
CA ALA A 69 -5.14 5.99 15.50
C ALA A 69 -4.30 6.51 16.68
N ASP A 70 -4.95 6.99 17.74
CA ASP A 70 -4.23 7.48 18.93
C ASP A 70 -3.50 6.34 19.63
N PHE A 71 -4.15 5.17 19.71
CA PHE A 71 -3.53 3.99 20.30
C PHE A 71 -2.27 3.56 19.53
N LEU A 72 -2.33 3.50 18.20
CA LEU A 72 -1.16 3.18 17.37
C LEU A 72 -0.05 4.22 17.52
N ALA A 73 -0.39 5.51 17.54
CA ALA A 73 0.58 6.58 17.72
C ALA A 73 1.31 6.48 19.07
N GLN A 74 0.56 6.26 20.16
CA GLN A 74 1.14 6.10 21.49
C GLN A 74 1.92 4.81 21.64
N PHE A 75 1.49 3.71 21.00
CA PHE A 75 2.24 2.46 20.99
C PHE A 75 3.60 2.62 20.32
N LEU A 76 3.65 3.23 19.13
CA LEU A 76 4.90 3.44 18.40
C LEU A 76 5.87 4.37 19.14
N ARG A 77 5.35 5.32 19.94
CA ARG A 77 6.15 6.19 20.80
C ARG A 77 6.61 5.54 22.11
N GLY A 78 6.11 4.35 22.43
CA GLY A 78 6.34 3.71 23.73
C GLY A 78 5.66 4.45 24.89
N THR A 79 4.64 5.27 24.62
CA THR A 79 3.90 6.06 25.62
C THR A 79 2.49 5.54 25.88
N LEU A 80 2.17 4.35 25.36
CA LEU A 80 0.84 3.75 25.46
C LEU A 80 0.43 3.55 26.92
N ASN A 81 -0.70 4.14 27.29
CA ASN A 81 -1.38 3.83 28.55
C ASN A 81 -2.74 3.17 28.25
N PRO A 82 -2.84 1.83 28.35
CA PRO A 82 -4.07 1.10 28.05
C PRO A 82 -5.27 1.56 28.88
N LYS A 83 -5.08 2.13 30.08
CA LYS A 83 -6.20 2.57 30.91
C LYS A 83 -6.94 3.80 30.35
N LYS A 84 -6.37 4.50 29.36
CA LYS A 84 -6.96 5.72 28.77
C LYS A 84 -7.97 5.44 27.66
N PHE A 85 -8.02 4.21 27.15
CA PHE A 85 -8.81 3.87 25.97
C PHE A 85 -10.11 3.14 26.33
N THR A 86 -11.14 3.40 25.55
CA THR A 86 -12.34 2.57 25.52
C THR A 86 -12.12 1.43 24.53
N TYR A 87 -12.59 0.24 24.88
CA TYR A 87 -12.41 -0.96 24.08
C TYR A 87 -13.72 -1.44 23.48
N VAL A 88 -13.67 -1.88 22.23
CA VAL A 88 -14.84 -2.42 21.53
C VAL A 88 -14.87 -3.94 21.65
N ASN A 89 -16.06 -4.47 21.92
CA ASN A 89 -16.29 -5.91 21.99
C ASN A 89 -16.95 -6.41 20.70
N ILE A 90 -16.14 -6.52 19.64
CA ILE A 90 -16.56 -7.10 18.36
C ILE A 90 -15.58 -8.20 17.94
N LYS A 91 -15.93 -8.97 16.91
CA LYS A 91 -15.01 -9.99 16.37
C LYS A 91 -13.76 -9.30 15.82
N ARG A 92 -12.57 -9.83 16.14
CA ARG A 92 -11.28 -9.26 15.72
C ARG A 92 -11.18 -8.97 14.23
N GLN A 93 -11.65 -9.88 13.38
CA GLN A 93 -11.67 -9.66 11.92
C GLN A 93 -12.52 -8.45 11.53
N GLN A 94 -13.70 -8.30 12.14
CA GLN A 94 -14.59 -7.17 11.89
C GLN A 94 -13.99 -5.86 12.40
N TYR A 95 -13.29 -5.89 13.53
CA TYR A 95 -12.54 -4.75 14.03
C TYR A 95 -11.41 -4.35 13.08
N PHE A 96 -10.60 -5.32 12.66
CA PHE A 96 -9.53 -5.10 11.69
C PHE A 96 -10.06 -4.44 10.42
N ASP A 97 -11.11 -5.00 9.83
CA ASP A 97 -11.67 -4.52 8.57
C ASP A 97 -12.28 -3.12 8.69
N ARG A 98 -12.90 -2.79 9.82
CA ARG A 98 -13.58 -1.50 10.02
C ARG A 98 -12.66 -0.38 10.48
N LYS A 99 -11.66 -0.68 11.30
CA LYS A 99 -10.88 0.34 12.04
C LYS A 99 -9.39 0.34 11.68
N VAL A 100 -8.80 -0.82 11.41
CA VAL A 100 -7.34 -0.97 11.30
C VAL A 100 -6.87 -0.98 9.85
N ARG A 101 -7.51 -1.77 9.00
CA ARG A 101 -7.07 -2.08 7.63
C ARG A 101 -6.76 -0.83 6.82
N HIS A 102 -7.71 0.10 6.74
CA HIS A 102 -7.55 1.31 5.94
C HIS A 102 -6.50 2.25 6.52
N LEU A 103 -6.48 2.41 7.85
CA LEU A 103 -5.54 3.29 8.53
C LEU A 103 -4.09 2.82 8.34
N VAL A 104 -3.84 1.53 8.52
CA VAL A 104 -2.52 0.92 8.32
C VAL A 104 -2.10 0.97 6.85
N ALA A 105 -3.02 0.66 5.92
CA ALA A 105 -2.72 0.73 4.49
C ALA A 105 -2.31 2.15 4.06
N LEU A 106 -2.99 3.18 4.57
CA LEU A 106 -2.59 4.56 4.32
C LEU A 106 -1.21 4.89 4.89
N GLY A 107 -0.93 4.48 6.14
CA GLY A 107 0.38 4.71 6.76
C GLY A 107 1.51 4.02 6.01
N MET A 108 1.30 2.77 5.61
CA MET A 108 2.26 1.99 4.85
C MET A 108 2.54 2.62 3.48
N ASN A 109 1.49 3.02 2.74
CA ASN A 109 1.65 3.68 1.45
C ASN A 109 2.42 5.00 1.57
N SER A 110 2.12 5.79 2.62
CA SER A 110 2.83 7.05 2.88
C SER A 110 4.31 6.80 3.16
N ALA A 111 4.64 5.83 4.02
CA ALA A 111 6.02 5.50 4.35
C ALA A 111 6.80 4.87 3.17
N VAL A 112 6.13 4.14 2.27
CA VAL A 112 6.74 3.62 1.04
C VAL A 112 7.08 4.76 0.07
N VAL A 113 6.27 5.81 0.00
CA VAL A 113 6.56 6.97 -0.87
C VAL A 113 7.66 7.83 -0.26
N ASP A 114 7.56 8.17 1.02
CA ASP A 114 8.42 9.16 1.65
C ASP A 114 9.78 8.59 2.09
N ARG A 115 9.88 7.27 2.28
CA ARG A 115 11.10 6.55 2.70
C ARG A 115 11.79 7.19 3.92
N PRO A 116 11.08 7.38 5.06
CA PRO A 116 11.65 7.99 6.26
C PRO A 116 12.85 7.20 6.80
N GLU A 117 13.85 7.91 7.33
CA GLU A 117 14.98 7.30 8.04
C GLU A 117 14.55 6.58 9.33
N ASP A 118 13.55 7.14 10.03
CA ASP A 118 12.89 6.52 11.17
C ASP A 118 11.40 6.23 10.85
N PRO A 119 11.08 5.01 10.38
CA PRO A 119 9.71 4.60 10.12
C PRO A 119 8.81 4.64 11.37
N THR A 120 9.37 4.44 12.56
CA THR A 120 8.60 4.37 13.80
C THR A 120 8.09 5.75 14.18
N ALA A 121 8.98 6.74 14.22
CA ALA A 121 8.61 8.12 14.49
C ALA A 121 7.65 8.66 13.42
N TYR A 122 7.96 8.41 12.14
CA TYR A 122 7.12 8.83 11.02
C TYR A 122 5.70 8.27 11.13
N LEU A 123 5.56 6.97 11.37
CA LEU A 123 4.24 6.34 11.50
C LEU A 123 3.48 6.83 12.75
N ALA A 124 4.19 7.12 13.84
CA ALA A 124 3.55 7.67 15.03
C ALA A 124 2.94 9.05 14.76
N GLU A 125 3.67 9.95 14.10
CA GLU A 125 3.16 11.25 13.67
C GLU A 125 2.00 11.12 12.67
N PHE A 126 2.16 10.19 11.72
CA PHE A 126 1.14 9.90 10.73
C PHE A 126 -0.19 9.48 11.36
N PHE A 127 -0.16 8.60 12.37
CA PHE A 127 -1.35 8.16 13.07
C PHE A 127 -1.90 9.25 14.01
N GLU A 128 -1.04 9.99 14.71
CA GLU A 128 -1.48 11.10 15.57
C GLU A 128 -2.27 12.15 14.78
N ALA A 129 -1.80 12.52 13.60
CA ALA A 129 -2.47 13.48 12.71
C ALA A 129 -3.88 13.02 12.29
N ARG A 130 -4.21 11.73 12.47
CA ARG A 130 -5.46 11.10 12.05
C ARG A 130 -6.39 10.72 13.19
N THR A 131 -6.05 11.04 14.43
CA THR A 131 -6.87 10.80 15.63
C THR A 131 -8.28 11.39 15.56
N LYS A 132 -8.47 12.49 14.84
CA LYS A 132 -9.81 13.10 14.66
C LYS A 132 -10.72 12.30 13.73
N PHE A 133 -10.17 11.38 12.93
CA PHE A 133 -10.90 10.66 11.89
C PHE A 133 -11.09 9.16 12.20
N TYR A 134 -10.32 8.59 13.15
CA TYR A 134 -10.24 7.14 13.39
C TYR A 134 -10.33 6.74 14.86
#